data_AF-A0A920MER0-F1
#
_entry.id   AF-A0A920MER0-F1
#
_cell.length_a   1.000
_cell.length_b   1.000
_cell.length_c   1.000
_cell.angle_alpha   90.00
_cell.angle_beta   90.00
_cell.angle_gamma   90.00
#
_symmetry.space_group_name_H-M   'P 1'
#
loop_
_entity.id
_entity.type
_entity.pdbx_description
1 polymer ?
#
loop_
_entity_poly.entity_id
_entity_poly.type
_entity_poly.pdbx_seq_one_letter_code
_entity_poly.pdbx_strand_id
1 'polypeptide(L)'
;MVKNKVSPPFRIAEFEILYGHGISTEGEIIDMGVENNLIEKSGSWYSYDGDRIGQGKENVREFLADNPKIAKALAKKIRQEIIKKK
;
A
#
# COMPACT_ATOMS: atom_id res chain seq x y z
N MET A 1 -16.81 3.57 7.59
CA MET A 1 -17.53 2.68 8.53
C MET A 1 -18.46 3.50 9.41
N VAL A 2 -19.76 3.53 9.11
CA VAL A 2 -20.75 4.34 9.85
C VAL A 2 -21.17 3.74 11.21
N LYS A 3 -21.03 2.43 11.40
CA LYS A 3 -21.29 1.77 12.69
C LYS A 3 -20.29 0.64 12.88
N ASN A 4 -19.49 0.70 13.94
CA ASN A 4 -18.53 -0.34 14.29
C ASN A 4 -18.58 -0.57 15.82
N LYS A 5 -18.77 -1.82 16.25
CA LYS A 5 -18.83 -2.22 17.67
C LYS A 5 -17.52 -2.84 18.17
N VAL A 6 -16.56 -3.08 17.29
CA VAL A 6 -15.29 -3.77 17.59
C VAL A 6 -14.10 -2.81 17.54
N SER A 7 -14.25 -1.66 16.89
CA SER A 7 -13.19 -0.66 16.73
C SER A 7 -13.81 0.72 16.52
N PRO A 8 -12.99 1.79 16.59
CA PRO A 8 -13.45 3.17 16.46
C PRO A 8 -14.35 3.33 15.23
N PRO A 9 -15.57 3.88 15.38
CA PRO A 9 -16.46 4.14 14.26
C PRO A 9 -15.91 5.30 13.40
N PHE A 10 -16.52 5.52 12.25
CA PHE A 10 -16.28 6.66 11.34
C PHE A 10 -14.94 6.70 10.60
N ARG A 11 -14.19 5.60 10.55
CA ARG A 11 -13.04 5.49 9.63
C ARG A 11 -13.48 5.46 8.17
N ILE A 12 -12.84 6.26 7.32
CA ILE A 12 -13.01 6.31 5.87
C ILE A 12 -11.84 5.57 5.24
N ALA A 13 -12.08 4.85 4.14
CA ALA A 13 -11.04 4.20 3.34
C ALA A 13 -11.29 4.58 1.89
N GLU A 14 -10.23 4.95 1.19
CA GLU A 14 -10.24 5.31 -0.23
C GLU A 14 -9.42 4.26 -0.98
N PHE A 15 -9.97 3.72 -2.06
CA PHE A 15 -9.30 2.72 -2.88
C PHE A 15 -9.67 2.89 -4.35
N GLU A 16 -8.74 2.54 -5.22
CA GLU A 16 -8.91 2.60 -6.66
C GLU A 16 -9.52 1.30 -7.17
N ILE A 17 -10.59 1.41 -7.97
CA ILE A 17 -11.22 0.29 -8.67
C ILE A 17 -10.78 0.33 -10.12
N LEU A 18 -10.04 -0.70 -10.54
CA LEU A 18 -9.66 -0.91 -11.93
C LEU A 18 -10.79 -1.62 -12.68
N TYR A 19 -11.20 -1.07 -13.81
CA TYR A 19 -12.23 -1.69 -14.65
C TYR A 19 -11.75 -3.06 -15.17
N GLY A 20 -12.53 -4.11 -14.92
CA GLY A 20 -12.19 -5.49 -15.32
C GLY A 20 -11.18 -6.22 -14.42
N HIS A 21 -10.51 -5.53 -13.49
CA HIS A 21 -9.56 -6.15 -12.54
C HIS A 21 -10.07 -6.11 -11.08
N GLY A 22 -10.98 -5.18 -10.78
CA GLY A 22 -11.55 -5.02 -9.44
C GLY A 22 -10.71 -4.10 -8.55
N ILE A 23 -10.66 -4.41 -7.25
CA ILE A 23 -9.96 -3.59 -6.27
C ILE A 23 -8.45 -3.76 -6.45
N SER A 24 -7.76 -2.65 -6.70
CA SER A 24 -6.30 -2.67 -6.80
C SER A 24 -5.66 -2.73 -5.42
N THR A 25 -5.31 -3.93 -4.98
CA THR A 25 -4.66 -4.14 -3.68
C THR A 25 -3.23 -3.61 -3.68
N GLU A 26 -2.53 -3.75 -4.80
CA GLU A 26 -1.14 -3.36 -5.02
C GLU A 26 -0.98 -1.84 -4.96
N GLY A 27 -1.91 -1.11 -5.60
CA GLY A 27 -1.96 0.35 -5.50
C GLY A 27 -2.11 0.83 -4.06
N GLU A 28 -3.02 0.21 -3.31
CA GLU A 28 -3.26 0.55 -1.91
C GLU A 28 -2.03 0.26 -1.02
N ILE A 29 -1.30 -0.83 -1.31
CA ILE A 29 -0.03 -1.16 -0.64
C ILE A 29 1.02 -0.07 -0.89
N ILE A 30 1.08 0.49 -2.10
CA ILE A 30 2.02 1.55 -2.45
C ILE A 30 1.68 2.83 -1.67
N ASP A 31 0.42 3.28 -1.71
CA ASP A 31 0.00 4.50 -1.02
C ASP A 31 0.21 4.40 0.50
N MET A 32 -0.25 3.29 1.12
CA MET A 32 -0.03 3.06 2.54
C MET A 32 1.47 2.88 2.87
N GLY A 33 2.25 2.28 1.97
CA GLY A 33 3.69 2.11 2.13
C GLY A 33 4.43 3.44 2.15
N VAL A 34 4.06 4.37 1.26
CA VAL A 34 4.63 5.72 1.23
C VAL A 34 4.19 6.52 2.45
N GLU A 35 2.91 6.47 2.82
CA GLU A 35 2.39 7.18 4.00
C GLU A 35 3.06 6.75 5.31
N ASN A 36 3.43 5.47 5.41
CA ASN A 36 4.11 4.91 6.58
C ASN A 36 5.64 4.88 6.44
N ASN A 37 6.22 5.57 5.45
CA ASN A 37 7.68 5.64 5.22
C ASN A 37 8.35 4.24 5.05
N LEU A 38 7.60 3.24 4.60
CA LEU A 38 8.12 1.92 4.24
C LEU A 38 8.61 1.88 2.79
N ILE A 39 8.06 2.76 1.95
CA ILE A 39 8.49 3.00 0.58
C ILE A 39 8.96 4.45 0.52
N GLU A 40 10.18 4.67 0.04
CA GLU A 40 10.69 6.01 -0.17
C GLU A 40 10.34 6.49 -1.57
N LYS A 41 9.76 7.69 -1.65
CA LYS A 41 9.43 8.34 -2.91
C LYS A 41 10.37 9.52 -3.16
N SER A 42 11.29 9.36 -4.11
CA SER A 42 12.17 10.43 -4.58
C SER A 42 11.67 10.98 -5.91
N GLY A 43 10.74 11.93 -5.84
CA GLY A 43 10.08 12.50 -7.02
C GLY A 43 9.19 11.48 -7.73
N SER A 44 9.57 11.08 -8.94
CA SER A 44 8.89 10.02 -9.71
C SER A 44 9.42 8.63 -9.42
N TRP A 45 10.52 8.49 -8.65
CA TRP A 45 11.11 7.20 -8.32
C TRP A 45 10.61 6.67 -6.99
N TYR A 46 10.40 5.36 -6.92
CA TYR A 46 10.06 4.64 -5.70
C TYR A 46 11.19 3.67 -5.36
N SER A 47 11.51 3.60 -4.07
CA SER A 47 12.51 2.71 -3.51
C SER A 47 11.93 1.94 -2.32
N TYR A 48 12.34 0.69 -2.18
CA TYR A 48 11.98 -0.17 -1.05
C TYR A 48 13.27 -0.73 -0.44
N ASP A 49 13.46 -0.52 0.87
CA ASP A 49 14.62 -1.04 1.62
C ASP A 49 16.00 -0.61 1.02
N GLY A 50 16.04 0.56 0.36
CA GLY A 50 17.23 1.07 -0.33
C GLY A 50 17.36 0.66 -1.81
N ASP A 51 16.58 -0.31 -2.27
CA ASP A 51 16.56 -0.76 -3.66
C ASP A 51 15.51 -0.02 -4.48
N ARG A 52 15.85 0.37 -5.71
CA ARG A 52 14.92 1.07 -6.62
C ARG A 52 13.96 0.06 -7.25
N ILE A 53 12.68 0.17 -6.89
CA ILE A 53 11.63 -0.73 -7.37
C ILE A 53 11.00 -0.27 -8.69
N GLY A 54 11.02 1.03 -8.99
CA GLY A 54 10.52 1.53 -10.27
C GLY A 54 10.28 3.03 -10.32
N GLN A 55 10.02 3.52 -11.52
CA GLN A 55 9.62 4.90 -11.78
C GLN A 55 8.11 4.96 -12.05
N GLY A 56 7.38 5.77 -11.28
CA GLY A 56 5.93 5.93 -11.42
C GLY A 56 5.14 4.83 -10.71
N LYS A 57 3.91 5.15 -10.33
CA LYS A 57 3.04 4.26 -9.53
C LYS A 57 2.68 2.97 -10.28
N GLU A 58 2.45 3.06 -11.59
CA GLU A 58 2.04 1.90 -12.41
C GLU A 58 3.15 0.85 -12.51
N ASN A 59 4.39 1.25 -12.81
CA ASN A 59 5.52 0.30 -12.87
C ASN A 59 5.77 -0.40 -11.53
N VAL A 60 5.57 0.33 -10.41
CA VAL A 60 5.69 -0.26 -9.07
C VAL A 60 4.54 -1.22 -8.80
N ARG A 61 3.33 -0.93 -9.30
CA ARG A 61 2.19 -1.84 -9.22
C ARG A 61 2.50 -3.14 -9.96
N GLU A 62 2.99 -3.06 -11.20
CA GLU A 62 3.40 -4.23 -11.97
C GLU A 62 4.51 -5.02 -11.27
N PHE A 63 5.51 -4.35 -10.72
CA PHE A 63 6.56 -4.99 -9.93
C PHE A 63 6.00 -5.77 -8.72
N LEU A 64 5.05 -5.20 -7.98
CA LEU A 64 4.40 -5.85 -6.84
C LEU A 64 3.47 -6.99 -7.26
N ALA A 65 2.80 -6.86 -8.41
CA ALA A 65 1.96 -7.90 -8.99
C ALA A 65 2.81 -9.12 -9.42
N ASP A 66 3.97 -8.88 -10.03
CA ASP A 66 4.92 -9.93 -10.43
C ASP A 66 5.64 -10.56 -9.21
N ASN A 67 5.79 -9.79 -8.12
CA ASN A 67 6.47 -10.22 -6.89
C ASN A 67 5.52 -10.30 -5.67
N PRO A 68 4.59 -11.26 -5.63
CA PRO A 68 3.60 -11.36 -4.56
C PRO A 68 4.22 -11.64 -3.18
N LYS A 69 5.45 -12.18 -3.13
CA LYS A 69 6.20 -12.38 -1.87
C LYS A 69 6.55 -11.03 -1.23
N ILE A 70 7.02 -10.08 -2.04
CA ILE A 70 7.40 -8.73 -1.59
C ILE A 70 6.12 -7.97 -1.18
N ALA A 71 5.07 -8.03 -2.00
CA ALA A 71 3.79 -7.41 -1.69
C ALA A 71 3.21 -7.88 -0.35
N LYS A 72 3.24 -9.19 -0.07
CA LYS A 72 2.80 -9.75 1.24
C LYS A 72 3.66 -9.29 2.41
N ALA A 73 4.99 -9.22 2.22
CA ALA A 73 5.91 -8.74 3.25
C ALA A 73 5.63 -7.26 3.58
N LEU A 74 5.44 -6.41 2.56
CA LEU A 74 5.04 -5.02 2.71
C LEU A 74 3.69 -4.88 3.41
N ALA A 75 2.66 -5.59 2.95
CA ALA A 75 1.34 -5.55 3.56
C ALA A 75 1.37 -5.95 5.04
N LYS A 76 2.21 -6.93 5.40
CA LYS A 76 2.42 -7.33 6.80
C LYS A 76 3.09 -6.22 7.62
N LYS A 77 4.16 -5.61 7.09
CA LYS A 77 4.84 -4.47 7.75
C LYS A 77 3.88 -3.28 7.94
N ILE A 78 3.13 -2.91 6.90
CA ILE A 78 2.12 -1.83 6.93
C ILE A 78 1.09 -2.09 8.02
N ARG A 79 0.50 -3.29 8.06
CA ARG A 79 -0.49 -3.65 9.09
C ARG A 79 0.08 -3.55 10.50
N GLN A 80 1.34 -3.97 10.70
CA GLN A 80 2.00 -3.87 12.00
C GLN A 80 2.20 -2.42 12.43
N GLU A 81 2.63 -1.55 11.52
CA GLU A 81 2.80 -0.11 11.79
C GLU A 81 1.47 0.57 12.13
N ILE A 82 0.41 0.30 11.37
CA ILE A 82 -0.93 0.86 11.63
C ILE A 82 -1.49 0.41 12.98
N ILE A 83 -1.21 -0.84 13.38
CA ILE A 83 -1.65 -1.37 14.67
C ILE A 83 -0.83 -0.76 15.82
N LYS A 84 0.47 -0.50 15.63
CA LYS A 84 1.34 0.14 16.63
C LYS A 84 1.04 1.63 16.84
N LYS A 85 0.66 2.36 15.80
CA LYS A 85 0.24 3.77 15.90
C LYS A 85 -1.10 3.98 16.60
N LYS A 86 -1.79 2.89 16.95
CA LYS A 86 -3.13 2.87 17.57
C LYS A 86 -3.02 2.80 19.08
#